data_AF-A0A1L8RJX7-F1
#
_entry.id   AF-A0A1L8RJX7-F1
#
_cell.length_a   1.000
_cell.length_b   1.000
_cell.length_c   1.000
_cell.angle_alpha   90.00
_cell.angle_beta   90.00
_cell.angle_gamma   90.00
#
_symmetry.space_group_name_H-M   'P 1'
#
loop_
_entity.id
_entity.type
_entity.pdbx_description
1 polymer ?
#
loop_
_entity_poly.entity_id
_entity_poly.type
_entity_poly.pdbx_seq_one_letter_code
_entity_poly.pdbx_strand_id
1 'polypeptide(L)' 'MPFDMLIEAKEFSENKLKVLSPATLQVRVLADGNELERFETNPKETIYTLKTPLTEEMQVEVTLVPGQVVAFYPVVNAL' A
#
# COMPACT_ATOMS: atom_id res chain seq x y z
N MET A 1 -7.66 5.17 -14.24
CA MET A 1 -6.29 5.66 -13.98
C MET A 1 -5.53 4.52 -13.32
N PRO A 2 -4.32 4.17 -13.76
CA PRO A 2 -3.45 3.33 -12.95
C PRO A 2 -3.15 4.09 -11.66
N PHE A 3 -3.43 3.48 -10.51
CA PHE A 3 -3.01 3.99 -9.22
C PHE A 3 -1.73 3.23 -8.86
N ASP A 4 -0.61 3.91 -9.07
CA ASP A 4 0.72 3.43 -8.73
C ASP A 4 1.37 4.51 -7.86
N MET A 5 1.74 4.15 -6.64
CA MET A 5 2.37 5.04 -5.67
C MET A 5 3.70 4.43 -5.26
N LEU A 6 4.75 5.23 -5.29
CA LEU A 6 6.09 4.87 -4.83
C LEU A 6 6.43 5.76 -3.64
N ILE A 7 6.85 5.14 -2.54
CA ILE A 7 7.22 5.84 -1.30
C ILE A 7 8.66 5.47 -0.98
N GLU A 8 9.52 6.46 -0.76
CA GLU A 8 10.91 6.20 -0.40
C GLU A 8 11.01 5.78 1.07
N ALA A 9 11.91 4.84 1.40
CA ALA A 9 12.07 4.34 2.77
C ALA A 9 12.35 5.45 3.80
N LYS A 10 13.02 6.53 3.39
CA LYS A 10 13.30 7.70 4.25
C LYS A 10 12.04 8.44 4.72
N GLU A 11 10.90 8.25 4.05
CA GLU A 11 9.61 8.83 4.44
C GLU A 11 8.91 8.03 5.55
N PHE A 12 9.39 6.82 5.84
CA PHE A 12 8.85 5.98 6.89
C PHE A 12 9.49 6.32 8.23
N SER A 13 8.67 6.77 9.18
CA SER A 13 9.10 6.94 10.58
C SER A 13 9.13 5.61 11.35
N GLU A 14 8.39 4.60 10.87
CA GLU A 14 8.29 3.25 11.43
C GLU A 14 8.25 2.24 10.27
N ASN A 15 8.62 0.98 10.52
CA ASN A 15 8.56 -0.10 9.53
C ASN A 15 7.11 -0.59 9.25
N LYS A 16 6.18 0.34 9.06
CA LYS A 16 4.75 0.11 8.93
C LYS A 16 4.16 0.97 7.83
N LEU A 17 3.19 0.42 7.12
CA LEU A 17 2.40 1.10 6.12
C LEU A 17 0.96 1.25 6.61
N LYS A 18 0.43 2.47 6.59
CA LYS A 18 -0.99 2.73 6.83
C LYS A 18 -1.73 2.83 5.51
N VAL A 19 -2.74 1.99 5.32
CA VAL A 19 -3.55 1.94 4.10
C VAL A 19 -5.00 2.20 4.45
N LEU A 20 -5.59 3.21 3.83
CA LEU A 20 -7.00 3.58 3.96
C LEU A 20 -7.68 3.42 2.60
N SER A 21 -7.81 2.17 2.17
CA SER A 21 -8.40 1.82 0.88
C SER A 21 -9.45 0.73 1.06
N PRO A 22 -10.66 0.90 0.49
CA PRO A 22 -11.64 -0.17 0.41
C PRO A 22 -11.25 -1.22 -0.66
N ALA A 23 -10.32 -0.88 -1.56
CA ALA A 23 -9.75 -1.79 -2.55
C ALA A 23 -8.54 -2.53 -1.96
N THR A 24 -8.35 -3.79 -2.35
CA THR A 24 -7.08 -4.49 -2.10
C THR A 24 -6.00 -3.91 -3.00
N LEU A 25 -4.88 -3.58 -2.39
CA LEU A 25 -3.69 -3.05 -3.04
C LEU A 25 -2.59 -4.10 -2.95
N GLN A 26 -1.75 -4.15 -3.98
CA GLN A 26 -0.52 -4.90 -3.93
C GLN A 26 0.59 -3.98 -3.41
N VAL A 27 1.32 -4.45 -2.42
CA VAL A 27 2.47 -3.75 -1.84
C VAL A 27 3.73 -4.55 -2.16
N ARG A 28 4.76 -3.87 -2.66
CA ARG A 28 6.07 -4.43 -2.96
C ARG A 28 7.15 -3.60 -2.27
N VAL A 29 8.10 -4.25 -1.61
CA VAL A 29 9.31 -3.60 -1.08
C VAL A 29 10.44 -3.90 -2.04
N LEU A 30 11.08 -2.84 -2.54
CA LEU A 30 12.11 -2.89 -3.56
C LEU A 30 13.43 -2.34 -3.03
N ALA A 31 14.55 -2.95 -3.42
CA ALA A 31 15.90 -2.44 -3.22
C ALA A 31 16.69 -2.61 -4.53
N ASP A 32 17.21 -1.52 -5.10
CA ASP A 32 17.92 -1.51 -6.39
C ASP A 32 17.16 -2.23 -7.52
N GLY A 33 15.82 -2.12 -7.52
CA GLY A 33 14.95 -2.78 -8.49
C GLY A 33 14.66 -4.28 -8.22
N ASN A 34 15.23 -4.86 -7.16
CA ASN A 34 14.91 -6.22 -6.72
C ASN A 34 13.77 -6.20 -5.70
N GLU A 35 12.81 -7.11 -5.88
CA GLU A 35 11.73 -7.30 -4.92
C GLU A 35 12.18 -8.12 -3.72
N LEU A 36 12.07 -7.54 -2.53
CA LEU A 36 12.40 -8.17 -1.26
C LEU A 36 11.16 -8.74 -0.57
N GLU A 37 10.01 -8.10 -0.75
CA GLU A 37 8.75 -8.49 -0.13
C GLU A 37 7.58 -8.11 -1.04
N ARG A 38 6.56 -8.97 -1.04
CA ARG A 38 5.29 -8.74 -1.72
C ARG A 38 4.14 -9.27 -0.89
N PHE A 39 3.10 -8.45 -0.75
CA PHE A 39 1.83 -8.88 -0.16
C PHE A 39 0.65 -8.08 -0.71
N GLU A 40 -0.56 -8.59 -0.47
CA GLU A 40 -1.81 -7.90 -0.78
C GLU A 40 -2.45 -7.38 0.51
N THR A 41 -3.06 -6.20 0.44
CA THR A 41 -3.77 -5.63 1.58
C THR A 41 -5.15 -6.26 1.75
N ASN A 42 -5.56 -6.42 3.00
CA ASN A 42 -6.92 -6.76 3.37
C ASN A 42 -7.69 -5.46 3.73
N PRO A 43 -8.77 -5.07 3.02
CA PRO A 43 -9.50 -3.83 3.28
C PRO A 43 -10.06 -3.67 4.70
N LYS A 44 -10.09 -4.75 5.51
CA LYS A 44 -10.48 -4.73 6.93
C LYS A 44 -9.34 -4.32 7.88
N GLU A 45 -8.11 -4.33 7.39
CA GLU A 45 -6.90 -3.95 8.13
C GLU A 45 -6.39 -2.61 7.62
N THR A 46 -5.86 -1.81 8.53
CA THR A 46 -5.41 -0.44 8.20
C THR A 46 -3.92 -0.23 8.41
N ILE A 47 -3.26 -1.10 9.18
CA ILE A 47 -1.84 -1.01 9.51
C ILE A 47 -1.17 -2.33 9.17
N TYR A 48 -0.14 -2.26 8.34
CA TYR A 48 0.68 -3.40 7.93
C TYR A 48 2.10 -3.20 8.42
N THR A 49 2.63 -4.17 9.16
CA THR A 49 4.07 -4.19 9.49
C THR A 49 4.81 -4.87 8.36
N LEU A 50 5.80 -4.18 7.78
CA LEU A 50 6.65 -4.77 6.75
C LEU A 50 7.56 -5.80 7.41
N LYS A 51 7.70 -6.99 6.81
CA LYS A 51 8.60 -8.03 7.34
C LYS A 51 10.06 -7.67 7.11
N THR A 52 10.32 -7.00 6.00
CA THR A 52 11.63 -6.47 5.63
C THR A 52 11.87 -5.17 6.38
N PRO A 53 12.94 -5.06 7.19
CA PRO A 53 13.35 -3.78 7.74
C PRO A 53 13.80 -2.84 6.62
N LEU A 54 13.15 -1.68 6.52
CA LEU A 54 13.50 -0.66 5.53
C LEU A 54 14.87 -0.03 5.83
N THR A 55 15.74 0.05 4.82
CA THR A 55 16.96 0.85 4.83
C THR A 55 16.81 2.05 3.89
N GLU A 56 17.62 3.10 4.05
CA GLU A 56 17.42 4.42 3.40
C GLU A 56 17.28 4.39 1.87
N GLU A 57 17.88 3.40 1.21
CA GLU A 57 17.89 3.25 -0.26
C GLU A 57 16.71 2.42 -0.79
N MET A 58 15.86 1.87 0.08
CA MET A 58 14.72 1.06 -0.32
C MET A 58 13.50 1.91 -0.73
N GLN A 59 12.59 1.28 -1.45
CA GLN A 59 11.33 1.88 -1.89
C GLN A 59 10.17 0.94 -1.64
N VAL A 60 9.00 1.49 -1.32
CA VAL A 60 7.75 0.75 -1.20
C VAL A 60 6.83 1.16 -2.34
N GLU A 61 6.49 0.21 -3.19
CA GLU A 61 5.58 0.41 -4.31
C GLU A 61 4.20 -0.14 -3.95
N VAL A 62 3.16 0.66 -4.18
CA VAL A 62 1.76 0.32 -3.90
C VAL A 62 0.96 0.48 -5.18
N THR A 63 0.37 -0.61 -5.66
CA THR A 63 -0.36 -0.65 -6.93
C THR A 63 -1.77 -1.22 -6.73
N LEU A 64 -2.74 -0.74 -7.50
CA LEU A 64 -4.09 -1.33 -7.51
C LEU A 64 -4.05 -2.72 -8.15
N VAL A 65 -4.68 -3.71 -7.51
CA VAL A 65 -4.86 -5.03 -8.15
C VAL A 65 -5.93 -4.92 -9.25
N PRO A 66 -5.62 -5.31 -10.51
CA PRO A 66 -6.56 -5.20 -11.62
C PRO A 66 -7.82 -6.06 -11.44
N GLY A 67 -8.94 -5.60 -12.01
CA GLY A 67 -10.19 -6.38 -12.08
C GLY A 67 -11.01 -6.42 -10.79
N GLN A 68 -10.61 -5.70 -9.74
CA GLN A 68 -11.38 -5.62 -8.50
C GLN A 68 -12.59 -4.71 -8.65
N VAL A 69 -13.76 -5.24 -8.29
CA VAL A 69 -15.00 -4.47 -8.14
C VAL A 69 -15.11 -4.06 -6.68
N VAL A 70 -14.94 -2.76 -6.41
CA VAL A 70 -14.98 -2.22 -5.06
C VAL A 70 -16.34 -1.55 -4.85
N ALA A 71 -17.06 -1.99 -3.81
CA ALA A 71 -18.35 -1.40 -3.48
C ALA A 71 -18.14 0.03 -2.95
N PHE A 72 -18.64 1.02 -3.70
CA PHE A 72 -18.64 2.41 -3.29
C PHE A 72 -19.91 2.70 -2.49
N TYR A 73 -19.76 2.99 -1.20
CA TYR A 73 -20.87 3.36 -0.31
C TYR A 73 -20.79 4.86 0.01
N PRO A 74 -21.36 5.74 -0.82
CA PRO A 74 -21.37 7.16 -0.54
C PRO A 74 -22.27 7.44 0.67
N VAL A 75 -21.74 8.12 1.67
CA VAL A 75 -22.55 8.67 2.75
C VAL A 75 -23.07 10.03 2.29
N VAL A 76 -24.37 10.11 2.03
CA VAL A 76 -25.05 11.34 1.62
C VAL A 76 -25.96 11.76 2.76
N ASN A 77 -25.63 12.89 3.39
CA ASN A 77 -26.48 13.53 4.38
C ASN A 77 -27.01 14.84 3.79
N ALA A 78 -28.34 15.01 3.80
CA ALA A 78 -28.92 16.34 3.67
C ALA A 78 -28.76 17.05 5.04
N LEU A 79 -28.20 18.26 5.03
CA LEU A 79 -28.14 19.14 6.20
C LEU A 79 -29.47 19.88 6.39
#